data_AF-A0A973ECI5-F1
#
_entry.id   AF-A0A973ECI5-F1
#
_cell.length_a   1.000
_cell.length_b   1.000
_cell.length_c   1.000
_cell.angle_alpha   90.00
_cell.angle_beta   90.00
_cell.angle_gamma   90.00
#
_symmetry.space_group_name_H-M   'P 1'
#
loop_
_entity.id
_entity.type
_entity.pdbx_description
1 polymer ?
#
loop_
_entity_poly.entity_id
_entity_poly.type
_entity_poly.pdbx_seq_one_letter_code
_entity_poly.pdbx_strand_id
1 'polypeptide(L)'
;MQRFVFFLVTVLASSLHLPGFADSQSEQLLESPRSDLVWVAGMDVEAFWQRYADSKGGLTWGKTDTYPEYAKVKEGDTIWIETAQGPCLMEFFHRRWRRANDVRRWDDTINAYGGCPYVFD
;
A
#
# COMPACT_ATOMS: atom_id res chain seq x y z
N MET A 1 84.81 6.12 -21.32
CA MET A 1 84.10 6.37 -22.60
C MET A 1 83.02 5.30 -22.74
N GLN A 2 81.76 5.48 -23.10
CA GLN A 2 80.90 6.61 -23.41
C GLN A 2 79.50 5.99 -23.59
N ARG A 3 78.51 6.55 -22.88
CA ARG A 3 77.05 6.65 -23.15
C ARG A 3 76.39 5.54 -24.00
N PHE A 4 75.23 5.04 -23.56
CA PHE A 4 73.94 5.45 -24.14
C PHE A 4 72.78 4.86 -23.33
N VAL A 5 72.01 5.78 -22.75
CA VAL A 5 70.66 5.57 -22.22
C VAL A 5 69.75 5.31 -23.42
N PHE A 6 69.05 4.18 -23.44
CA PHE A 6 67.86 4.01 -24.28
C PHE A 6 66.69 3.67 -23.38
N PHE A 7 65.88 4.70 -23.15
CA PHE A 7 64.47 4.57 -22.82
C PHE A 7 63.78 3.87 -24.00
N LEU A 8 63.08 2.76 -23.75
CA LEU A 8 61.89 2.45 -24.53
C LEU A 8 60.81 1.92 -23.60
N VAL A 9 59.90 2.83 -23.26
CA VAL A 9 58.65 2.58 -22.55
C VAL A 9 57.80 1.68 -23.44
N THR A 10 57.61 0.43 -23.06
CA THR A 10 56.60 -0.45 -23.67
C THR A 10 55.29 -0.26 -22.92
N VAL A 11 54.38 0.45 -23.56
CA VAL A 11 53.01 0.68 -23.09
C VAL A 11 52.25 -0.65 -23.16
N LEU A 12 51.94 -1.23 -22.01
CA LEU A 12 50.99 -2.34 -21.88
C LEU A 12 49.57 -1.79 -22.15
N ALA A 13 49.08 -2.01 -23.37
CA ALA A 13 47.68 -1.78 -23.70
C ALA A 13 46.84 -2.95 -23.16
N SER A 14 46.30 -2.80 -21.95
CA SER A 14 45.35 -3.74 -21.37
C SER A 14 44.03 -3.69 -22.14
N SER A 15 43.76 -4.73 -22.93
CA SER A 15 42.46 -4.94 -23.57
C SER A 15 41.41 -5.28 -22.52
N LEU A 16 40.70 -4.26 -22.01
CA LEU A 16 39.49 -4.43 -21.22
C LEU A 16 38.38 -4.98 -22.14
N HIS A 17 38.19 -6.30 -22.13
CA HIS A 17 36.95 -6.91 -22.62
C HIS A 17 35.86 -6.65 -21.57
N LEU A 18 34.97 -5.69 -21.87
CA LEU A 18 33.71 -5.53 -21.17
C LEU A 18 32.81 -6.70 -21.58
N PRO A 19 32.39 -7.61 -20.67
CA PRO A 19 31.30 -8.53 -20.98
C PRO A 19 30.02 -7.71 -21.18
N GLY A 20 29.32 -8.07 -22.27
CA GLY A 20 28.15 -7.39 -22.78
C GLY A 20 27.02 -7.24 -21.76
N PHE A 21 26.17 -6.27 -22.07
CA PHE A 21 24.86 -6.07 -21.48
C PHE A 21 24.10 -7.40 -21.41
N ALA A 22 23.99 -7.96 -20.20
CA ALA A 22 22.97 -8.94 -19.90
C ALA A 22 21.65 -8.18 -19.80
N ASP A 23 20.85 -8.28 -20.86
CA ASP A 23 19.46 -7.88 -20.88
C ASP A 23 18.69 -8.82 -19.92
N SER A 24 18.44 -8.34 -18.71
CA SER A 24 17.61 -9.03 -17.71
C SER A 24 16.18 -8.55 -17.89
N GLN A 25 15.50 -9.07 -18.91
CA GLN A 25 14.04 -9.02 -18.97
C GLN A 25 13.47 -10.07 -18.01
N SER A 26 12.30 -9.75 -17.45
CA SER A 26 11.35 -10.63 -16.75
C SER A 26 11.53 -10.91 -15.26
N GLU A 27 11.48 -9.85 -14.45
CA GLU A 27 10.48 -9.83 -13.38
C GLU A 27 9.46 -8.76 -13.71
N GLN A 28 8.53 -9.14 -14.59
CA GLN A 28 7.26 -8.45 -14.71
C GLN A 28 6.51 -8.78 -13.41
N LEU A 29 6.84 -8.04 -12.34
CA LEU A 29 5.96 -7.88 -11.22
C LEU A 29 4.62 -7.51 -11.85
N LEU A 30 3.64 -8.39 -11.68
CA LEU A 30 2.23 -8.05 -11.81
C LEU A 30 1.99 -6.92 -10.81
N GLU A 31 2.38 -5.70 -11.18
CA GLU A 31 1.77 -4.49 -10.69
C GLU A 31 0.33 -4.64 -11.17
N SER A 32 -0.48 -5.31 -10.35
CA SER A 32 -1.93 -5.30 -10.47
C SER A 32 -2.26 -3.85 -10.77
N PRO A 33 -2.91 -3.53 -11.91
CA PRO A 33 -3.28 -2.16 -12.16
C PRO A 33 -3.99 -1.70 -10.90
N ARG A 34 -3.41 -0.73 -10.19
CA ARG A 34 -4.09 -0.03 -9.11
C ARG A 34 -5.25 0.65 -9.82
N SER A 35 -6.32 -0.10 -10.07
CA SER A 35 -7.59 0.46 -10.46
C SER A 35 -7.92 1.35 -9.29
N ASP A 36 -7.79 2.66 -9.47
CA ASP A 36 -8.15 3.62 -8.45
C ASP A 36 -9.57 3.29 -8.04
N LEU A 37 -9.72 2.70 -6.87
CA LEU A 37 -11.01 2.23 -6.38
C LEU A 37 -11.79 3.47 -5.96
N VAL A 38 -12.53 4.01 -6.91
CA VAL A 38 -13.34 5.22 -6.74
C VAL A 38 -14.78 4.82 -6.46
N TRP A 39 -15.33 5.36 -5.38
CA TRP A 39 -16.74 5.21 -5.07
C TRP A 39 -17.60 6.00 -6.05
N VAL A 40 -18.69 5.38 -6.52
CA VAL A 40 -19.72 6.03 -7.34
C VAL A 40 -21.08 5.70 -6.75
N ALA A 41 -21.89 6.74 -6.52
CA ALA A 41 -23.24 6.57 -5.99
C ALA A 41 -24.07 5.65 -6.91
N GLY A 42 -24.75 4.67 -6.31
CA GLY A 42 -25.49 3.62 -7.02
C GLY A 42 -24.72 2.31 -7.22
N MET A 43 -23.44 2.25 -6.84
CA MET A 43 -22.73 0.98 -6.69
C MET A 43 -23.19 0.23 -5.44
N ASP A 44 -23.01 -1.09 -5.44
CA ASP A 44 -23.15 -1.89 -4.23
C ASP A 44 -22.03 -1.53 -3.24
N VAL A 45 -22.44 -0.98 -2.10
CA VAL A 45 -21.54 -0.45 -1.07
C VAL A 45 -20.73 -1.55 -0.39
N GLU A 46 -21.32 -2.73 -0.15
CA GLU A 46 -20.60 -3.84 0.50
C GLU A 46 -19.55 -4.42 -0.45
N ALA A 47 -19.90 -4.57 -1.73
CA ALA A 47 -18.93 -4.99 -2.74
C ALA A 47 -17.79 -3.97 -2.92
N PHE A 48 -18.09 -2.66 -2.82
CA PHE A 48 -17.07 -1.62 -2.81
C PHE A 48 -16.15 -1.74 -1.58
N TRP A 49 -16.73 -1.87 -0.39
CA TRP A 49 -15.97 -2.05 0.84
C TRP A 49 -15.10 -3.30 0.83
N GLN A 50 -15.61 -4.42 0.35
CA GLN A 50 -14.81 -5.65 0.23
C GLN A 50 -13.58 -5.41 -0.66
N ARG A 51 -13.77 -4.85 -1.86
CA ARG A 51 -12.66 -4.49 -2.74
C ARG A 51 -11.71 -3.49 -2.10
N TYR A 52 -12.23 -2.56 -1.30
CA TYR A 52 -11.43 -1.58 -0.59
C TYR A 52 -10.53 -2.27 0.44
N ALA A 53 -11.09 -3.12 1.29
CA ALA A 53 -10.33 -3.91 2.25
C ALA A 53 -9.28 -4.79 1.56
N ASP A 54 -9.65 -5.46 0.46
CA ASP A 54 -8.75 -6.32 -0.32
C ASP A 54 -7.62 -5.53 -1.01
N SER A 55 -7.89 -4.28 -1.41
CA SER A 55 -6.89 -3.39 -2.00
C SER A 55 -5.88 -2.86 -0.97
N LYS A 56 -6.18 -2.98 0.32
CA LYS A 56 -5.30 -2.55 1.40
C LYS A 56 -4.31 -3.65 1.72
N GLY A 57 -3.06 -3.26 1.93
CA GLY A 57 -2.01 -4.17 2.42
C GLY A 57 -2.05 -4.43 3.93
N GLY A 58 -3.09 -3.98 4.64
CA GLY A 58 -3.27 -4.14 6.09
C GLY A 58 -4.11 -5.37 6.45
N LEU A 59 -4.20 -5.66 7.74
CA LEU A 59 -5.06 -6.74 8.25
C LEU A 59 -6.54 -6.31 8.18
N THR A 60 -7.40 -7.20 7.71
CA THR A 60 -8.86 -7.05 7.85
C THR A 60 -9.32 -7.84 9.08
N TRP A 61 -9.79 -7.15 10.11
CA TRP A 61 -10.16 -7.71 11.42
C TRP A 61 -11.51 -8.47 11.42
N GLY A 62 -12.16 -8.58 10.25
CA GLY A 62 -13.43 -9.26 10.08
C GLY A 62 -14.63 -8.41 10.50
N LYS A 63 -15.81 -9.06 10.55
CA LYS A 63 -17.09 -8.49 11.00
C LYS A 63 -17.26 -8.68 12.50
N THR A 64 -17.50 -7.59 13.22
CA THR A 64 -17.60 -7.57 14.69
C THR A 64 -18.33 -6.29 15.14
N ASP A 65 -18.93 -6.28 16.32
CA ASP A 65 -19.50 -5.08 16.95
C ASP A 65 -18.51 -4.38 17.90
N THR A 66 -17.35 -5.00 18.13
CA THR A 66 -16.37 -4.58 19.13
C THR A 66 -15.04 -4.23 18.47
N TYR A 67 -14.50 -3.05 18.81
CA TYR A 67 -13.18 -2.62 18.33
C TYR A 67 -12.04 -3.46 18.94
N PRO A 68 -11.04 -3.87 18.14
CA PRO A 68 -9.84 -4.51 18.64
C PRO A 68 -9.05 -3.58 19.56
N GLU A 69 -8.18 -4.17 20.39
CA GLU A 69 -7.28 -3.38 21.23
C GLU A 69 -6.42 -2.43 20.40
N TYR A 70 -6.39 -1.16 20.80
CA TYR A 70 -5.67 -0.08 20.11
C TYR A 70 -4.20 -0.42 19.82
N ALA A 71 -3.52 -1.10 20.75
CA ALA A 71 -2.11 -1.46 20.61
C ALA A 71 -1.85 -2.55 19.53
N LYS A 72 -2.90 -3.26 19.09
CA LYS A 72 -2.80 -4.34 18.10
C LYS A 72 -3.11 -3.89 16.68
N VAL A 73 -3.89 -2.82 16.52
CA VAL A 73 -4.27 -2.29 15.21
C VAL A 73 -3.15 -1.45 14.61
N LYS A 74 -2.90 -1.63 13.32
CA LYS A 74 -1.91 -0.85 12.56
C LYS A 74 -2.61 0.12 11.63
N GLU A 75 -1.88 1.16 11.24
CA GLU A 75 -2.38 2.08 10.21
C GLU A 75 -2.62 1.35 8.89
N GLY A 76 -3.80 1.57 8.30
CA GLY A 76 -4.23 0.91 7.08
C GLY A 76 -4.91 -0.46 7.29
N ASP A 77 -4.96 -0.97 8.52
CA ASP A 77 -5.83 -2.10 8.86
C ASP A 77 -7.29 -1.69 8.69
N THR A 78 -8.16 -2.66 8.39
CA THR A 78 -9.60 -2.42 8.24
C THR A 78 -10.43 -3.32 9.14
N ILE A 79 -11.64 -2.89 9.46
CA ILE A 79 -12.60 -3.62 10.28
C ILE A 79 -14.01 -3.39 9.78
N TRP A 80 -14.83 -4.44 9.78
CA TRP A 80 -16.26 -4.30 9.53
C TRP A 80 -16.97 -4.19 10.86
N ILE A 81 -17.34 -2.97 11.26
CA ILE A 81 -18.07 -2.71 12.49
C ILE A 81 -19.57 -2.93 12.24
N GLU A 82 -20.19 -3.79 13.03
CA GLU A 82 -21.63 -4.07 13.01
C GLU A 82 -22.32 -3.14 14.01
N THR A 83 -23.29 -2.36 13.53
CA THR A 83 -24.14 -1.50 14.35
C THR A 83 -25.59 -2.01 14.29
N ALA A 84 -26.48 -1.43 15.10
CA ALA A 84 -27.91 -1.74 15.02
C ALA A 84 -28.54 -1.41 13.65
N GLN A 85 -27.92 -0.48 12.90
CA GLN A 85 -28.37 0.01 11.60
C GLN A 85 -27.68 -0.72 10.43
N GLY A 86 -26.72 -1.60 10.72
CA GLY A 86 -26.02 -2.42 9.74
C GLY A 86 -24.49 -2.30 9.82
N PRO A 87 -23.77 -2.94 8.88
CA PRO A 87 -22.32 -2.93 8.84
C PRO A 87 -21.77 -1.59 8.34
N CYS A 88 -20.53 -1.31 8.72
CA CYS A 88 -19.70 -0.27 8.13
C CYS A 88 -18.25 -0.73 8.09
N LEU A 89 -17.57 -0.60 6.95
CA LEU A 89 -16.13 -0.80 6.89
C LEU A 89 -15.42 0.43 7.47
N MET A 90 -14.44 0.27 8.34
CA MET A 90 -13.60 1.35 8.87
C MET A 90 -12.13 1.04 8.61
N GLU A 91 -11.32 2.09 8.39
CA GLU A 91 -9.87 1.98 8.24
C GLU A 91 -9.18 2.69 9.41
N PHE A 92 -8.22 2.04 10.06
CA PHE A 92 -7.43 2.62 11.14
C PHE A 92 -6.38 3.59 10.59
N PHE A 93 -6.29 4.77 11.19
CA PHE A 93 -5.44 5.88 10.75
C PHE A 93 -4.82 6.65 11.93
N HIS A 94 -3.71 6.10 12.45
CA HIS A 94 -3.06 6.56 13.68
C HIS A 94 -2.21 7.83 13.51
N ARG A 95 -1.67 8.09 12.32
CA ARG A 95 -0.69 9.18 12.13
C ARG A 95 -1.25 10.61 12.22
N ARG A 96 -2.57 10.83 12.19
CA ARG A 96 -3.13 12.21 12.18
C ARG A 96 -4.30 12.51 13.11
N TRP A 97 -5.04 11.51 13.60
CA TRP A 97 -6.21 11.77 14.45
C TRP A 97 -5.96 11.31 15.89
N ARG A 98 -6.61 11.99 16.85
CA ARG A 98 -6.68 11.62 18.27
C ARG A 98 -8.15 11.61 18.71
N ARG A 99 -8.98 10.80 18.04
CA ARG A 99 -10.39 10.62 18.43
C ARG A 99 -10.57 9.19 18.91
N ALA A 100 -11.70 8.90 19.56
CA ALA A 100 -12.02 7.53 19.93
C ALA A 100 -11.92 6.62 18.68
N ASN A 101 -11.10 5.58 18.80
CA ASN A 101 -10.83 4.52 17.82
C ASN A 101 -9.91 4.86 16.62
N ASP A 102 -9.42 6.09 16.45
CA ASP A 102 -8.51 6.53 15.37
C ASP A 102 -8.83 5.93 13.99
N VAL A 103 -10.11 5.90 13.63
CA VAL A 103 -10.58 5.41 12.33
C VAL A 103 -10.91 6.56 11.39
N ARG A 104 -10.68 6.36 10.09
CA ARG A 104 -11.01 7.31 9.04
C ARG A 104 -12.50 7.26 8.73
N ARG A 105 -13.16 8.42 8.77
CA ARG A 105 -14.53 8.59 8.27
C ARG A 105 -14.54 8.56 6.74
N TRP A 106 -15.54 7.90 6.16
CA TRP A 106 -15.77 7.94 4.71
C TRP A 106 -16.23 9.32 4.23
N ASP A 107 -16.27 9.49 2.91
CA ASP A 107 -16.98 10.62 2.32
C ASP A 107 -18.49 10.54 2.68
N ASP A 108 -19.16 11.68 2.67
CA ASP A 108 -20.56 11.79 3.10
C ASP A 108 -21.51 10.88 2.31
N THR A 109 -21.22 10.60 1.04
CA THR A 109 -22.07 9.74 0.21
C THR A 109 -21.99 8.28 0.64
N ILE A 110 -20.80 7.70 0.87
CA ILE A 110 -20.65 6.36 1.47
C ILE A 110 -21.17 6.34 2.90
N ASN A 111 -20.94 7.42 3.65
CA ASN A 111 -21.32 7.51 5.05
C ASN A 111 -22.84 7.54 5.28
N ALA A 112 -23.65 7.60 4.21
CA ALA A 112 -25.11 7.47 4.26
C ALA A 112 -25.60 6.01 4.25
N TYR A 113 -24.72 5.02 4.08
CA TYR A 113 -25.07 3.61 3.96
C TYR A 113 -24.80 2.81 5.23
N GLY A 114 -25.68 1.83 5.49
CA GLY A 114 -25.54 0.86 6.58
C GLY A 114 -25.38 1.53 7.94
N GLY A 115 -24.40 1.04 8.71
CA GLY A 115 -24.06 1.57 10.03
C GLY A 115 -23.19 2.83 10.02
N CYS A 116 -22.61 3.21 8.88
CA CYS A 116 -21.60 4.28 8.80
C CYS A 116 -22.02 5.64 9.34
N PRO A 117 -23.29 6.08 9.25
CA PRO A 117 -23.71 7.31 9.92
C PRO A 117 -23.57 7.27 11.44
N TYR A 118 -23.64 6.08 12.04
CA TYR A 118 -23.88 5.82 13.47
C TYR A 118 -22.67 5.22 14.19
N VAL A 119 -21.55 4.95 13.49
CA VAL A 119 -20.36 4.30 14.09
C VAL A 119 -19.64 5.13 15.17
N PHE A 120 -20.03 6.39 15.35
CA PHE A 120 -19.45 7.32 16.33
C PHE A 120 -20.47 7.84 17.34
N ASP A 121 -21.70 7.33 17.32
CA ASP A 121 -22.76 7.68 18.28
C ASP A 121 -22.55 6.93 19.61
#